data_AF-H9UA58-F1
#
_entry.id   AF-H9UA58-F1
#
_cell.length_a   1.000
_cell.length_b   1.000
_cell.length_c   1.000
_cell.angle_alpha   90.00
_cell.angle_beta   90.00
_cell.angle_gamma   90.00
#
_symmetry.space_group_name_H-M   'P 1'
#
loop_
_entity.id
_entity.type
_entity.pdbx_description
1 polymer ?
#
loop_
_entity_poly.entity_id
_entity_poly.type
_entity_poly.pdbx_seq_one_letter_code
_entity_poly.pdbx_strand_id
1 'polypeptide(L)'
;MDMVPKLFIRTILVILLMSCFNMVFPEKPVIDVSVNVIGNESIEKITKSVFLSELLDTNKFTVTLRDNIMQLFSEMSLQDLLSTQNVILSKKEYPKGSLNVLIYLNNLSVRKESVEYVRNNISGEYIYANGKYIRVIQGARFKFDGKNYIQDDNGMYVRGNDGKYYIALDFYSKVPHENTYYVLECNISYVLSLEGSDVKKDAFAVSVDVPLVLHKYDPYNNRLLRTEYPASEILNQFAKNVSFELANRLLGLRKLYGFVDSVKFPRALIDIGSIDGVKPGFYFGVYDGDNYIAELKVVRTAGDYSECEVTYIKSGAKIKEGFFVAEKKPDFVFPLGISILYLYHPESFGSIEFELSVKTLNIHREEISALAFGFGYDLSNSEIGSFRVSYFQRIPSLPVYALATLKIFDNTSGETISAIPMVGFDIKFGIFALRALTTIDFSTLELGGGVSW
;
A
#
# COMPACT_ATOMS: atom_id res chain seq x y z
N MET A 1 38.71 -41.34 -36.57
CA MET A 1 39.69 -40.92 -35.53
C MET A 1 39.12 -39.62 -34.96
N ASP A 2 38.01 -39.73 -34.20
CA ASP A 2 37.05 -38.62 -34.00
C ASP A 2 36.68 -38.44 -32.51
N MET A 3 37.65 -38.60 -31.61
CA MET A 3 37.44 -38.32 -30.17
C MET A 3 37.86 -36.91 -29.75
N VAL A 4 38.66 -36.21 -30.57
CA VAL A 4 39.23 -34.90 -30.21
C VAL A 4 38.18 -33.76 -30.20
N PRO A 5 37.18 -33.68 -31.13
CA PRO A 5 36.25 -32.55 -31.14
C PRO A 5 35.27 -32.60 -29.94
N LYS A 6 34.84 -33.80 -29.53
CA LYS A 6 33.86 -33.97 -28.45
C LYS A 6 34.45 -33.67 -27.08
N LEU A 7 35.73 -33.98 -26.86
CA LEU A 7 36.40 -33.67 -25.59
C LEU A 7 36.57 -32.15 -25.45
N PHE A 8 37.02 -31.47 -26.51
CA PHE A 8 37.23 -30.02 -26.50
C PHE A 8 35.92 -29.25 -26.26
N ILE A 9 34.83 -29.66 -26.92
CA ILE A 9 33.50 -29.08 -26.70
C ILE A 9 33.01 -29.32 -25.26
N ARG A 10 33.22 -30.52 -24.70
CA ARG A 10 32.86 -30.80 -23.30
C ARG A 10 33.68 -29.96 -22.32
N THR A 11 34.97 -29.76 -22.56
CA THR A 11 35.81 -28.93 -21.67
C THR A 11 35.38 -27.48 -21.73
N ILE A 12 35.08 -26.94 -22.91
CA ILE A 12 34.52 -25.59 -23.06
C ILE A 12 33.17 -25.49 -22.34
N LEU A 13 32.28 -26.48 -22.48
CA LEU A 13 30.97 -26.47 -21.85
C LEU A 13 31.05 -26.56 -20.31
N VAL A 14 32.01 -27.33 -19.77
CA VAL A 14 32.25 -27.43 -18.32
C VAL A 14 32.88 -26.16 -17.77
N ILE A 15 33.79 -25.51 -18.51
CA ILE A 15 34.33 -24.19 -18.15
C ILE A 15 33.22 -23.13 -18.20
N LEU A 16 32.34 -23.17 -19.20
CA LEU A 16 31.18 -22.30 -19.31
C LEU A 16 30.20 -22.54 -18.14
N LEU A 17 29.89 -23.80 -17.84
CA LEU A 17 29.03 -24.16 -16.69
C LEU A 17 29.64 -23.73 -15.35
N MET A 18 30.95 -23.94 -15.14
CA MET A 18 31.65 -23.49 -13.93
C MET A 18 31.73 -21.96 -13.85
N SER A 19 31.79 -21.25 -14.99
CA SER A 19 31.70 -19.78 -15.02
C SER A 19 30.29 -19.28 -14.69
N CYS A 20 29.25 -20.05 -15.01
CA CYS A 20 27.87 -19.76 -14.59
C CYS A 20 27.60 -20.13 -13.12
N PHE A 21 28.33 -21.10 -12.55
CA PHE A 21 28.21 -21.47 -11.13
C PHE A 21 29.03 -20.58 -10.17
N ASN A 22 29.96 -19.78 -10.69
CA ASN A 22 30.55 -18.64 -9.96
C ASN A 22 29.68 -17.38 -10.11
N MET A 23 28.35 -17.53 -10.05
CA MET A 23 27.48 -16.41 -9.65
C MET A 23 27.83 -16.08 -8.21
N VAL A 24 28.83 -15.22 -8.08
CA VAL A 24 29.16 -14.47 -6.88
C VAL A 24 27.85 -13.92 -6.34
N PHE A 25 27.45 -14.38 -5.15
CA PHE A 25 26.41 -13.72 -4.37
C PHE A 25 26.68 -12.22 -4.41
N PRO A 26 25.70 -11.35 -4.70
CA PRO A 26 25.93 -9.91 -4.70
C PRO A 26 26.45 -9.52 -3.30
N GLU A 27 27.75 -9.26 -3.19
CA GLU A 27 28.34 -8.71 -1.97
C GLU A 27 27.76 -7.32 -1.78
N LYS A 28 27.07 -7.14 -0.66
CA LYS A 28 26.30 -5.95 -0.34
C LYS A 28 27.20 -4.69 -0.35
N PRO A 29 26.72 -3.55 -0.86
CA PRO A 29 27.47 -2.29 -0.79
C PRO A 29 27.72 -1.90 0.67
N VAL A 30 28.95 -1.49 0.99
CA VAL A 30 29.38 -1.11 2.34
C VAL A 30 29.28 0.42 2.49
N ILE A 31 28.37 0.90 3.34
CA ILE A 31 28.32 2.29 3.78
C ILE A 31 29.03 2.42 5.12
N ASP A 32 29.89 3.44 5.23
CA ASP A 32 30.48 3.81 6.50
C ASP A 32 29.48 4.65 7.29
N VAL A 33 29.13 4.17 8.49
CA VAL A 33 28.17 4.83 9.38
C VAL A 33 28.94 5.51 10.51
N SER A 34 28.84 6.83 10.55
CA SER A 34 29.32 7.64 11.67
C SER A 34 28.13 8.11 12.49
N VAL A 35 28.18 7.85 13.80
CA VAL A 35 27.16 8.28 14.75
C VAL A 35 27.82 9.14 15.81
N ASN A 36 27.36 10.36 15.96
CA ASN A 36 27.78 11.25 17.02
C ASN A 36 26.59 11.58 17.92
N VAL A 37 26.74 11.34 19.22
CA VAL A 37 25.69 11.55 20.22
C VAL A 37 26.12 12.71 21.11
N ILE A 38 25.28 13.73 21.21
CA ILE A 38 25.50 14.92 22.03
C ILE A 38 24.41 14.97 23.12
N GLY A 39 24.81 15.22 24.36
CA GLY A 39 23.89 15.32 25.51
C GLY A 39 24.21 14.32 26.64
N ASN A 40 25.48 14.26 27.05
CA ASN A 40 25.98 13.33 28.08
C ASN A 40 25.17 13.38 29.38
N GLU A 41 24.68 14.55 29.79
CA GLU A 41 23.90 14.71 31.03
C GLU A 41 22.60 13.90 31.05
N SER A 42 21.93 13.71 29.91
CA SER A 42 20.69 12.92 29.80
C SER A 42 20.96 11.42 29.90
N ILE A 43 22.07 10.93 29.33
CA ILE A 43 22.53 9.54 29.50
C ILE A 43 23.02 9.33 30.93
N GLU A 44 23.77 10.30 31.47
CA GLU A 44 24.21 10.29 32.85
C GLU A 44 23.03 10.17 33.82
N LYS A 45 21.91 10.86 33.57
CA LYS A 45 20.67 10.70 34.36
C LYS A 45 20.12 9.27 34.32
N ILE A 46 20.16 8.58 33.17
CA ILE A 46 19.78 7.15 33.08
C ILE A 46 20.73 6.33 33.98
N THR A 47 22.04 6.52 33.82
CA THR A 47 23.06 5.75 34.55
C THR A 47 23.14 6.06 36.06
N LYS A 48 22.79 7.28 36.47
CA LYS A 48 22.75 7.72 37.87
C LYS A 48 21.43 7.36 38.57
N SER A 49 20.35 7.12 37.82
CA SER A 49 19.05 6.72 38.36
C SER A 49 18.95 5.25 38.78
N VAL A 50 19.98 4.44 38.53
CA VAL A 50 20.05 3.03 38.90
C VAL A 50 21.32 2.78 39.74
N PHE A 51 21.19 1.96 40.78
CA PHE A 51 22.14 1.67 41.86
C PHE A 51 23.47 0.99 41.44
N LEU A 52 24.07 1.35 40.30
CA LEU A 52 25.38 0.88 39.85
C LEU A 52 26.11 2.02 39.11
N SER A 53 26.69 2.91 39.89
CA SER A 53 27.42 4.11 39.46
C SER A 53 28.78 3.85 38.77
N GLU A 54 29.08 2.63 38.33
CA GLU A 54 30.48 2.28 38.05
C GLU A 54 30.89 1.98 36.61
N LEU A 55 30.01 1.77 35.62
CA LEU A 55 30.52 1.24 34.32
C LEU A 55 29.72 1.58 33.03
N LEU A 56 28.84 2.58 33.04
CA LEU A 56 28.11 3.00 31.82
C LEU A 56 28.62 4.34 31.30
N ASP A 57 29.78 4.24 30.67
CA ASP A 57 30.38 5.32 29.89
C ASP A 57 29.52 5.62 28.66
N THR A 58 29.36 6.89 28.30
CA THR A 58 28.54 7.35 27.15
C THR A 58 28.94 6.65 25.86
N ASN A 59 30.22 6.26 25.79
CA ASN A 59 30.81 5.42 24.76
C ASN A 59 30.06 4.10 24.52
N LYS A 60 29.55 3.43 25.56
CA LYS A 60 28.83 2.15 25.38
C LYS A 60 27.48 2.35 24.72
N PHE A 61 26.74 3.41 25.05
CA PHE A 61 25.49 3.74 24.35
C PHE A 61 25.75 4.14 22.90
N THR A 62 26.76 5.00 22.66
CA THR A 62 27.15 5.41 21.30
C THR A 62 27.61 4.22 20.45
N VAL A 63 28.41 3.31 21.03
CA VAL A 63 28.84 2.06 20.36
C VAL A 63 27.65 1.15 20.09
N THR A 64 26.80 0.88 21.08
CA THR A 64 25.58 0.07 20.88
C THR A 64 24.65 0.67 19.82
N LEU A 65 24.46 1.99 19.81
CA LEU A 65 23.63 2.67 18.82
C LEU A 65 24.26 2.60 17.44
N ARG A 66 25.58 2.84 17.34
CA ARG A 66 26.33 2.65 16.11
C ARG A 66 26.22 1.22 15.60
N ASP A 67 26.39 0.22 16.46
CA ASP A 67 26.32 -1.21 16.10
C ASP A 67 24.90 -1.61 15.67
N ASN A 68 23.86 -1.13 16.35
CA ASN A 68 22.46 -1.37 15.95
C ASN A 68 22.13 -0.70 14.61
N ILE A 69 22.59 0.54 14.39
CA ILE A 69 22.43 1.22 13.11
C ILE A 69 23.24 0.47 12.04
N MET A 70 24.50 0.12 12.28
CA MET A 70 25.33 -0.64 11.34
C MET A 70 24.71 -2.00 11.00
N GLN A 71 24.21 -2.74 11.99
CA GLN A 71 23.55 -4.02 11.77
C GLN A 71 22.29 -3.84 10.92
N LEU A 72 21.40 -2.93 11.32
CA LEU A 72 20.15 -2.64 10.62
C LEU A 72 20.39 -2.14 9.18
N PHE A 73 21.47 -1.39 8.95
CA PHE A 73 21.87 -0.94 7.61
C PHE A 73 22.67 -1.96 6.81
N SER A 74 23.40 -2.89 7.44
CA SER A 74 24.02 -4.04 6.75
C SER A 74 22.98 -5.04 6.26
N GLU A 75 21.82 -5.06 6.91
CA GLU A 75 20.65 -5.83 6.51
C GLU A 75 19.86 -5.12 5.39
N MET A 76 19.86 -3.78 5.35
CA MET A 76 19.26 -2.96 4.28
C MET A 76 20.23 -2.71 3.11
N SER A 77 20.08 -3.40 1.98
CA SER A 77 20.87 -3.13 0.76
C SER A 77 20.71 -1.67 0.28
N LEU A 78 21.69 -0.82 0.55
CA LEU A 78 21.68 0.62 0.24
C LEU A 78 21.70 0.99 -1.25
N GLN A 79 21.84 0.00 -2.14
CA GLN A 79 21.60 0.18 -3.59
C GLN A 79 20.16 0.65 -3.88
N ASP A 80 19.20 0.35 -3.00
CA ASP A 80 17.77 0.67 -3.17
C ASP A 80 17.38 2.10 -2.75
N LEU A 81 18.26 2.80 -2.03
CA LEU A 81 17.91 4.04 -1.33
C LEU A 81 18.03 5.30 -2.20
N LEU A 82 18.81 5.28 -3.29
CA LEU A 82 19.20 6.50 -4.02
C LEU A 82 19.22 6.41 -5.57
N SER A 83 18.70 5.34 -6.16
CA SER A 83 18.53 5.22 -7.63
C SER A 83 17.48 6.22 -8.14
N THR A 84 17.91 7.44 -8.44
CA THR A 84 17.07 8.50 -9.03
C THR A 84 17.25 8.65 -10.54
N GLN A 85 18.16 7.91 -11.18
CA GLN A 85 18.31 7.87 -12.64
C GLN A 85 18.74 6.48 -13.15
N ASN A 86 18.28 6.13 -14.35
CA ASN A 86 18.67 4.95 -15.15
C ASN A 86 20.20 4.86 -15.34
N VAL A 87 20.91 4.32 -14.37
CA VAL A 87 22.27 3.83 -14.57
C VAL A 87 22.26 2.36 -14.23
N ILE A 88 22.17 1.54 -15.29
CA ILE A 88 22.63 0.16 -15.22
C ILE A 88 24.10 0.26 -14.81
N LEU A 89 24.40 -0.09 -13.56
CA LEU A 89 25.76 -0.22 -13.03
C LEU A 89 26.45 -1.39 -13.76
N SER A 90 26.80 -1.14 -15.02
CA SER A 90 27.44 -2.08 -15.95
C SER A 90 28.95 -2.17 -15.71
N LYS A 91 29.47 -1.49 -14.70
CA LYS A 91 30.86 -1.62 -14.23
C LYS A 91 30.89 -1.77 -12.72
N LYS A 92 31.73 -2.71 -12.27
CA LYS A 92 32.19 -2.87 -10.88
C LYS A 92 32.90 -1.60 -10.41
N GLU A 93 32.16 -0.56 -10.07
CA GLU A 93 32.67 0.56 -9.28
C GLU A 93 31.73 0.74 -8.08
N TYR A 94 32.30 0.51 -6.90
CA TYR A 94 31.62 0.53 -5.62
C TYR A 94 31.32 1.98 -5.23
N PRO A 95 30.05 2.41 -5.10
CA PRO A 95 29.76 3.75 -4.61
C PRO A 95 30.18 3.85 -3.14
N LYS A 96 31.15 4.71 -2.83
CA LYS A 96 31.52 5.06 -1.45
C LYS A 96 30.47 6.02 -0.89
N GLY A 97 29.55 5.50 -0.09
CA GLY A 97 28.57 6.28 0.66
C GLY A 97 28.94 6.43 2.13
N SER A 98 28.61 7.57 2.73
CA SER A 98 28.73 7.81 4.17
C SER A 98 27.40 8.31 4.75
N LEU A 99 26.94 7.70 5.83
CA LEU A 99 25.81 8.21 6.62
C LEU A 99 26.35 8.82 7.91
N ASN A 100 26.23 10.13 8.04
CA ASN A 100 26.59 10.88 9.24
C ASN A 100 25.31 11.18 10.03
N VAL A 101 25.17 10.58 11.20
CA VAL A 101 24.02 10.77 12.09
C VAL A 101 24.45 11.53 13.33
N LEU A 102 23.76 12.61 13.64
CA LEU A 102 23.98 13.45 14.80
C LEU A 102 22.72 13.47 15.66
N ILE A 103 22.83 12.96 16.88
CA ILE A 103 21.71 12.77 17.79
C ILE A 103 21.92 13.65 19.03
N TYR A 104 20.98 14.56 19.26
CA TYR A 104 20.94 15.40 20.45
C TYR A 104 19.91 14.83 21.43
N LEU A 105 20.35 14.48 22.64
CA LEU A 105 19.47 13.98 23.70
C LEU A 105 18.96 15.15 24.53
N ASN A 106 17.73 15.57 24.26
CA ASN A 106 17.15 16.78 24.85
C ASN A 106 16.73 16.56 26.30
N ASN A 107 16.07 15.43 26.59
CA ASN A 107 15.49 15.18 27.90
C ASN A 107 15.26 13.68 28.15
N LEU A 108 15.34 13.29 29.42
CA LEU A 108 14.90 12.00 29.92
C LEU A 108 13.89 12.25 31.03
N SER A 109 12.67 11.75 30.85
CA SER A 109 11.63 11.81 31.87
C SER A 109 11.12 10.43 32.25
N VAL A 110 10.41 10.34 33.37
CA VAL A 110 9.75 9.11 33.82
C VAL A 110 8.25 9.29 33.68
N ARG A 111 7.61 8.41 32.90
CA ARG A 111 6.16 8.36 32.74
C ARG A 111 5.60 7.19 33.52
N LYS A 112 4.60 7.47 34.35
CA LYS A 112 3.84 6.47 35.10
C LYS A 112 2.48 6.30 34.46
N GLU A 113 2.08 5.06 34.23
CA GLU A 113 0.80 4.69 33.64
C GLU A 113 0.04 3.81 34.63
N SER A 114 -1.12 4.30 35.08
CA SER A 114 -2.03 3.51 35.90
C SER A 114 -2.81 2.55 35.01
N VAL A 115 -2.67 1.25 35.26
CA VAL A 115 -3.30 0.18 34.50
C VAL A 115 -4.22 -0.60 35.43
N GLU A 116 -5.51 -0.68 35.08
CA GLU A 116 -6.50 -1.36 35.92
C GLU A 116 -6.59 -2.88 35.69
N TYR A 117 -6.17 -3.35 34.51
CA TYR A 117 -6.35 -4.73 34.07
C TYR A 117 -5.04 -5.32 33.58
N VAL A 118 -4.79 -6.58 33.92
CA VAL A 118 -3.60 -7.32 33.49
C VAL A 118 -4.04 -8.57 32.73
N ARG A 119 -3.34 -8.91 31.64
CA ARG A 119 -3.62 -10.11 30.87
C ARG A 119 -3.45 -11.34 31.75
N ASN A 120 -4.51 -12.13 31.83
CA ASN A 120 -4.60 -13.37 32.58
C ASN A 120 -5.52 -14.32 31.80
N ASN A 121 -4.94 -15.05 30.83
CA ASN A 121 -5.68 -15.92 29.95
C ASN A 121 -6.31 -17.15 30.65
N ILE A 122 -6.03 -17.35 31.95
CA ILE A 122 -6.60 -18.44 32.76
C ILE A 122 -7.84 -17.98 33.54
N SER A 123 -7.93 -16.73 34.00
CA SER A 123 -9.06 -16.31 34.84
C SER A 123 -10.38 -16.32 34.09
N GLY A 124 -10.35 -15.88 32.83
CA GLY A 124 -11.56 -15.73 32.03
C GLY A 124 -12.60 -14.78 32.62
N GLU A 125 -12.16 -13.79 33.39
CA GLU A 125 -13.03 -12.85 34.09
C GLU A 125 -13.45 -11.67 33.21
N TYR A 126 -12.51 -11.13 32.43
CA TYR A 126 -12.72 -9.99 31.54
C TYR A 126 -12.15 -10.25 30.16
N ILE A 127 -12.74 -9.63 29.14
CA ILE A 127 -12.16 -9.48 27.79
C ILE A 127 -12.01 -8.01 27.46
N TYR A 128 -11.10 -7.67 26.54
CA TYR A 128 -11.02 -6.34 25.96
C TYR A 128 -11.70 -6.33 24.58
N ALA A 129 -12.82 -5.60 24.46
CA ALA A 129 -13.57 -5.48 23.23
C ALA A 129 -14.06 -4.03 23.03
N ASN A 130 -13.92 -3.50 21.82
CA ASN A 130 -14.37 -2.15 21.45
C ASN A 130 -13.89 -1.06 22.42
N GLY A 131 -12.62 -1.13 22.84
CA GLY A 131 -12.03 -0.14 23.73
C GLY A 131 -12.37 -0.29 25.22
N LYS A 132 -13.13 -1.32 25.62
CA LYS A 132 -13.60 -1.51 27.00
C LYS A 132 -13.30 -2.90 27.54
N TYR A 133 -13.00 -2.97 28.83
CA TYR A 133 -12.95 -4.24 29.56
C TYR A 133 -14.35 -4.66 29.98
N ILE A 134 -14.81 -5.80 29.46
CA ILE A 134 -16.15 -6.33 29.68
C ILE A 134 -16.00 -7.55 30.57
N ARG A 135 -16.73 -7.60 31.68
CA ARG A 135 -16.82 -8.80 32.51
C ARG A 135 -17.59 -9.87 31.77
N VAL A 136 -17.09 -11.10 31.78
CA VAL A 136 -17.64 -12.19 30.98
C VAL A 136 -17.88 -13.45 31.81
N ILE A 137 -18.71 -14.32 31.24
CA ILE A 137 -18.94 -15.69 31.69
C ILE A 137 -18.61 -16.60 30.51
N GLN A 138 -17.72 -17.56 30.74
CA GLN A 138 -17.39 -18.60 29.78
C GLN A 138 -18.49 -19.67 29.75
N GLY A 139 -18.86 -20.14 28.56
CA GLY A 139 -19.79 -21.25 28.39
C GLY A 139 -19.37 -22.17 27.25
N ALA A 140 -19.78 -23.42 27.30
CA ALA A 140 -19.56 -24.37 26.22
C ALA A 140 -20.74 -24.34 25.24
N ARG A 141 -20.45 -24.32 23.94
CA ARG A 141 -21.47 -24.59 22.91
C ARG A 141 -21.67 -26.09 22.81
N PHE A 142 -22.92 -26.52 22.76
CA PHE A 142 -23.28 -27.90 22.52
C PHE A 142 -24.08 -27.99 21.22
N LYS A 143 -23.70 -28.92 20.34
CA LYS A 143 -24.46 -29.32 19.16
C LYS A 143 -25.23 -30.60 19.47
N PHE A 144 -26.45 -30.71 18.95
CA PHE A 144 -27.24 -31.93 19.08
C PHE A 144 -26.89 -32.88 17.93
N ASP A 145 -26.36 -34.06 18.23
CA ASP A 145 -25.94 -35.06 17.23
C ASP A 145 -27.08 -35.98 16.74
N GLY A 146 -28.32 -35.67 17.15
CA GLY A 146 -29.50 -36.50 16.89
C GLY A 146 -29.86 -37.45 18.05
N LYS A 147 -28.98 -37.64 19.04
CA LYS A 147 -29.23 -38.47 20.22
C LYS A 147 -28.80 -37.80 21.54
N ASN A 148 -27.67 -37.12 21.56
CA ASN A 148 -27.10 -36.41 22.70
C ASN A 148 -26.68 -34.99 22.30
N TYR A 149 -26.57 -34.12 23.31
CA TYR A 149 -25.85 -32.85 23.17
C TYR A 149 -24.36 -33.12 23.35
N ILE A 150 -23.58 -32.97 22.28
CA ILE A 150 -22.11 -33.07 22.29
C ILE A 150 -21.51 -31.67 22.18
N GLN A 151 -20.35 -31.44 22.78
CA GLN A 151 -19.70 -30.13 22.69
C GLN A 151 -19.37 -29.82 21.21
N ASP A 152 -19.69 -28.61 20.77
CA ASP A 152 -19.42 -28.14 19.41
C ASP A 152 -17.90 -27.92 19.22
N ASP A 153 -17.38 -28.33 18.06
CA ASP A 153 -15.96 -28.22 17.71
C ASP A 153 -15.51 -26.75 17.59
N ASN A 154 -16.48 -25.85 17.38
CA ASN A 154 -16.27 -24.39 17.39
C ASN A 154 -16.16 -23.77 18.79
N GLY A 155 -16.02 -24.60 19.84
CA GLY A 155 -15.39 -24.21 21.09
C GLY A 155 -16.16 -23.20 21.95
N MET A 156 -15.60 -22.97 23.13
CA MET A 156 -16.13 -22.13 24.19
C MET A 156 -16.61 -20.76 23.68
N TYR A 157 -17.80 -20.32 24.09
CA TYR A 157 -18.26 -18.95 23.89
C TYR A 157 -18.01 -18.11 25.14
N VAL A 158 -17.90 -16.80 24.93
CA VAL A 158 -17.78 -15.83 26.02
C VAL A 158 -18.99 -14.92 25.96
N ARG A 159 -19.82 -14.93 27.01
CA ARG A 159 -20.96 -14.00 27.11
C ARG A 159 -20.59 -12.86 28.03
N GLY A 160 -20.64 -11.64 27.53
CA GLY A 160 -20.46 -10.44 28.33
C GLY A 160 -21.67 -10.18 29.22
N ASN A 161 -21.43 -9.49 30.35
CA ASN A 161 -22.49 -8.99 31.23
C ASN A 161 -23.37 -7.93 30.55
N ASP A 162 -22.97 -7.43 29.38
CA ASP A 162 -23.78 -6.61 28.47
C ASP A 162 -24.77 -7.43 27.62
N GLY A 163 -24.80 -8.75 27.80
CA GLY A 163 -25.69 -9.69 27.12
C GLY A 163 -25.18 -10.16 25.75
N LYS A 164 -24.04 -9.64 25.26
CA LYS A 164 -23.48 -9.97 23.94
C LYS A 164 -22.54 -11.17 24.00
N TYR A 165 -22.30 -11.79 22.85
CA TYR A 165 -21.37 -12.91 22.69
C TYR A 165 -20.09 -12.45 22.01
N TYR A 166 -18.96 -12.95 22.50
CA TYR A 166 -17.62 -12.60 22.07
C TYR A 166 -16.77 -13.85 21.83
N ILE A 167 -15.68 -13.66 21.08
CA ILE A 167 -14.67 -14.68 20.82
C ILE A 167 -13.66 -14.68 21.98
N ALA A 168 -13.34 -15.87 22.51
CA ALA A 168 -12.34 -16.06 23.57
C ALA A 168 -10.91 -15.96 23.01
N LEU A 169 -10.39 -14.74 22.83
CA LEU A 169 -9.00 -14.54 22.41
C LEU A 169 -8.07 -14.37 23.62
N ASP A 170 -8.26 -13.29 24.36
CA ASP A 170 -7.46 -12.92 25.52
C ASP A 170 -8.35 -12.57 26.70
N PHE A 171 -7.95 -13.03 27.88
CA PHE A 171 -8.64 -12.72 29.13
C PHE A 171 -7.79 -11.87 30.06
N TYR A 172 -8.47 -11.14 30.94
CA TYR A 172 -7.87 -10.17 31.83
C TYR A 172 -8.46 -10.31 33.23
N SER A 173 -7.66 -9.94 34.22
CA SER A 173 -8.08 -9.78 35.61
C SER A 173 -7.94 -8.33 36.04
N LYS A 174 -8.88 -7.86 36.87
CA LYS A 174 -8.87 -6.49 37.39
C LYS A 174 -7.91 -6.40 38.58
N VAL A 175 -6.67 -6.02 38.29
CA VAL A 175 -5.61 -5.86 39.27
C VAL A 175 -4.94 -4.51 39.00
N PRO A 176 -5.37 -3.43 39.69
CA PRO A 176 -4.79 -2.11 39.49
C PRO A 176 -3.30 -2.09 39.84
N HIS A 177 -2.48 -1.55 38.95
CA HIS A 177 -1.03 -1.45 39.09
C HIS A 177 -0.49 -0.25 38.32
N GLU A 178 0.76 0.15 38.59
CA GLU A 178 1.42 1.27 37.91
C GLU A 178 2.59 0.73 37.09
N ASN A 179 2.52 0.87 35.77
CA ASN A 179 3.67 0.63 34.91
C ASN A 179 4.49 1.91 34.79
N THR A 180 5.82 1.77 34.77
CA THR A 180 6.74 2.90 34.70
C THR A 180 7.61 2.77 33.46
N TYR A 181 7.75 3.85 32.72
CA TYR A 181 8.55 3.93 31.51
C TYR A 181 9.54 5.08 31.61
N TYR A 182 10.73 4.89 31.08
CA TYR A 182 11.59 6.01 30.72
C TYR A 182 11.16 6.54 29.36
N VAL A 183 11.09 7.86 29.22
CA VAL A 183 10.81 8.55 27.96
C VAL A 183 12.01 9.40 27.60
N LEU A 184 12.65 9.07 26.49
CA LEU A 184 13.81 9.77 25.94
C LEU A 184 13.36 10.64 24.76
N GLU A 185 13.56 11.94 24.90
CA GLU A 185 13.32 12.91 23.84
C GLU A 185 14.65 13.25 23.17
N CYS A 186 14.71 13.07 21.84
CA CYS A 186 15.91 13.35 21.08
C CYS A 186 15.61 14.07 19.77
N ASN A 187 16.56 14.89 19.32
CA ASN A 187 16.59 15.48 17.99
C ASN A 187 17.66 14.76 17.17
N ILE A 188 17.23 14.13 16.09
CA ILE A 188 18.10 13.39 15.18
C ILE A 188 18.27 14.23 13.93
N SER A 189 19.51 14.45 13.52
CA SER A 189 19.85 15.03 12.22
C SER A 189 20.76 14.06 11.49
N TYR A 190 20.57 13.92 10.17
CA TYR A 190 21.42 13.05 9.37
C TYR A 190 21.80 13.70 8.05
N VAL A 191 22.96 13.31 7.55
CA VAL A 191 23.42 13.63 6.20
C VAL A 191 23.87 12.33 5.56
N LEU A 192 23.22 11.98 4.46
CA LEU A 192 23.60 10.87 3.60
C LEU A 192 24.35 11.43 2.39
N SER A 193 25.63 11.10 2.28
CA SER A 193 26.50 11.55 1.19
C SER A 193 26.95 10.37 0.33
N LEU A 194 26.96 10.55 -0.99
CA LEU A 194 27.52 9.60 -1.96
C LEU A 194 28.62 10.29 -2.76
N GLU A 195 29.79 9.68 -2.84
CA GLU A 195 30.92 10.16 -3.66
C GLU A 195 31.29 11.63 -3.39
N GLY A 196 31.11 12.08 -2.14
CA GLY A 196 31.41 13.45 -1.70
C GLY A 196 30.29 14.48 -1.94
N SER A 197 29.12 14.07 -2.41
CA SER A 197 27.94 14.93 -2.58
C SER A 197 26.82 14.57 -1.59
N ASP A 198 26.20 15.58 -0.98
CA ASP A 198 25.09 15.39 -0.04
C ASP A 198 23.80 15.09 -0.81
N VAL A 199 23.31 13.86 -0.69
CA VAL A 199 22.13 13.38 -1.42
C VAL A 199 20.85 13.63 -0.63
N LYS A 200 20.92 13.52 0.70
CA LYS A 200 19.78 13.82 1.57
C LYS A 200 20.25 14.29 2.93
N LYS A 201 19.58 15.33 3.43
CA LYS A 201 19.72 15.84 4.78
C LYS A 201 18.34 16.10 5.36
N ASP A 202 18.14 15.70 6.60
CA ASP A 202 16.92 15.99 7.35
C ASP A 202 17.22 16.06 8.85
N ALA A 203 16.30 16.65 9.60
CA ALA A 203 16.33 16.70 11.05
C ALA A 203 14.92 16.58 11.62
N PHE A 204 14.76 15.72 12.64
CA PHE A 204 13.46 15.47 13.26
C PHE A 204 13.60 15.20 14.76
N ALA A 205 12.55 15.54 15.50
CA ALA A 205 12.41 15.21 16.91
C ALA A 205 11.69 13.86 17.05
N VAL A 206 12.12 13.04 18.01
CA VAL A 206 11.47 11.78 18.34
C VAL A 206 11.45 11.56 19.85
N SER A 207 10.35 10.97 20.32
CA SER A 207 10.14 10.57 21.71
C SER A 207 10.00 9.07 21.74
N VAL A 208 10.92 8.39 22.42
CA VAL A 208 10.97 6.94 22.54
C VAL A 208 10.70 6.56 23.98
N ASP A 209 9.83 5.59 24.21
CA ASP A 209 9.56 5.03 25.52
C ASP A 209 10.10 3.61 25.67
N VAL A 210 10.68 3.33 26.84
CA VAL A 210 11.21 2.02 27.21
C VAL A 210 10.71 1.63 28.60
N PRO A 211 10.19 0.41 28.79
CA PRO A 211 9.70 -0.03 30.08
C PRO A 211 10.82 -0.07 31.14
N LEU A 212 10.58 0.58 32.27
CA LEU A 212 11.41 0.48 33.47
C LEU A 212 10.85 -0.59 34.41
N VAL A 213 9.54 -0.49 34.70
CA VAL A 213 8.81 -1.44 35.53
C VAL A 213 7.55 -1.86 34.80
N LEU A 214 7.44 -3.15 34.50
CA LEU A 214 6.22 -3.76 34.01
C LEU A 214 5.70 -4.80 34.99
N HIS A 215 4.39 -4.95 35.02
CA HIS A 215 3.74 -5.98 35.79
C HIS A 215 3.25 -7.10 34.88
N LYS A 216 3.56 -8.34 35.26
CA LYS A 216 3.04 -9.54 34.62
C LYS A 216 2.29 -10.35 35.65
N TYR A 217 1.13 -10.86 35.28
CA TYR A 217 0.37 -11.70 36.18
C TYR A 217 0.83 -13.16 36.08
N ASP A 218 1.07 -13.78 37.24
CA ASP A 218 1.35 -15.21 37.37
C ASP A 218 0.05 -15.94 37.73
N PRO A 219 -0.60 -16.60 36.77
CA PRO A 219 -1.91 -17.20 36.97
C PRO A 219 -1.87 -18.44 37.86
N TYR A 220 -0.73 -19.11 38.00
CA TYR A 220 -0.61 -20.34 38.80
C TYR A 220 -0.46 -20.03 40.28
N ASN A 221 0.22 -18.93 40.60
CA ASN A 221 0.45 -18.49 41.97
C ASN A 221 -0.46 -17.32 42.40
N ASN A 222 -1.42 -16.92 41.55
CA ASN A 222 -2.37 -15.84 41.77
C ASN A 222 -1.71 -14.55 42.31
N ARG A 223 -0.61 -14.13 41.65
CA ARG A 223 0.17 -12.97 42.10
C ARG A 223 0.62 -12.10 40.93
N LEU A 224 0.69 -10.80 41.18
CA LEU A 224 1.27 -9.85 40.25
C LEU A 224 2.79 -9.84 40.44
N LEU A 225 3.53 -10.16 39.38
CA LEU A 225 4.99 -10.11 39.35
C LEU A 225 5.44 -8.76 38.82
N ARG A 226 6.27 -8.08 39.59
CA ARG A 226 6.95 -6.86 39.18
C ARG A 226 8.24 -7.23 38.47
N THR A 227 8.37 -6.79 37.22
CA THR A 227 9.55 -6.99 36.37
C THR A 227 10.25 -5.65 36.20
N GLU A 228 11.44 -5.53 36.77
CA GLU A 228 12.31 -4.37 36.56
C GLU A 228 13.35 -4.71 35.50
N TYR A 229 13.49 -3.86 34.50
CA TYR A 229 14.46 -4.08 33.42
C TYR A 229 15.84 -3.54 33.83
N PRO A 230 16.93 -4.29 33.59
CA PRO A 230 18.28 -3.81 33.88
C PRO A 230 18.66 -2.66 32.94
N ALA A 231 19.48 -1.73 33.44
CA ALA A 231 19.89 -0.53 32.69
C ALA A 231 20.54 -0.85 31.33
N SER A 232 21.28 -1.95 31.22
CA SER A 232 21.86 -2.41 29.95
C SER A 232 20.80 -2.77 28.91
N GLU A 233 19.71 -3.41 29.32
CA GLU A 233 18.61 -3.75 28.45
C GLU A 233 17.81 -2.50 28.05
N ILE A 234 17.60 -1.58 28.99
CA ILE A 234 16.97 -0.29 28.73
C ILE A 234 17.75 0.51 27.68
N LEU A 235 19.08 0.60 27.81
CA LEU A 235 19.93 1.31 26.86
C LEU A 235 19.93 0.64 25.48
N ASN A 236 19.97 -0.69 25.42
CA ASN A 236 19.87 -1.42 24.16
C ASN A 236 18.51 -1.20 23.48
N GLN A 237 17.42 -1.19 24.25
CA GLN A 237 16.08 -0.92 23.72
C GLN A 237 15.94 0.52 23.22
N PHE A 238 16.47 1.51 23.95
CA PHE A 238 16.54 2.90 23.47
C PHE A 238 17.31 3.00 22.16
N ALA A 239 18.48 2.38 22.10
CA ALA A 239 19.30 2.38 20.90
C ALA A 239 18.53 1.77 19.71
N LYS A 240 17.92 0.61 19.91
CA LYS A 240 17.14 -0.08 18.88
C LYS A 240 15.93 0.75 18.39
N ASN A 241 15.18 1.34 19.30
CA ASN A 241 14.01 2.15 18.96
C ASN A 241 14.40 3.44 18.22
N VAL A 242 15.46 4.14 18.66
CA VAL A 242 16.01 5.32 17.96
C VAL A 242 16.52 4.94 16.56
N SER A 243 17.19 3.78 16.44
CA SER A 243 17.64 3.24 15.14
C SER A 243 16.47 3.00 14.20
N PHE A 244 15.38 2.43 14.72
CA PHE A 244 14.17 2.12 13.96
C PHE A 244 13.46 3.38 13.45
N GLU A 245 13.42 4.44 14.26
CA GLU A 245 12.84 5.73 13.86
C GLU A 245 13.63 6.39 12.72
N LEU A 246 14.96 6.35 12.79
CA LEU A 246 15.83 6.79 11.69
C LEU A 246 15.64 5.90 10.44
N ALA A 247 15.55 4.59 10.62
CA ALA A 247 15.33 3.64 9.54
C ALA A 247 14.01 3.90 8.82
N ASN A 248 12.90 4.11 9.54
CA ASN A 248 11.60 4.42 8.96
C ASN A 248 11.61 5.69 8.09
N ARG A 249 12.36 6.71 8.51
CA ARG A 249 12.51 7.97 7.75
C ARG A 249 13.26 7.75 6.44
N LEU A 250 14.23 6.85 6.44
CA LEU A 250 15.01 6.51 5.24
C LEU A 250 14.30 5.45 4.38
N LEU A 251 13.54 4.52 4.96
CA LEU A 251 12.72 3.53 4.26
C LEU A 251 11.68 4.21 3.35
N GLY A 252 11.16 5.38 3.73
CA GLY A 252 10.27 6.19 2.88
C GLY A 252 10.92 6.74 1.60
N LEU A 253 12.24 6.59 1.43
CA LEU A 253 12.99 6.93 0.22
C LEU A 253 13.24 5.72 -0.69
N ARG A 254 12.96 4.51 -0.21
CA ARG A 254 13.10 3.27 -0.99
C ARG A 254 12.06 3.27 -2.09
N LYS A 255 12.48 3.05 -3.34
CA LYS A 255 11.59 2.58 -4.40
C LYS A 255 11.83 1.09 -4.56
N LEU A 256 10.76 0.30 -4.55
CA LEU A 256 10.87 -1.13 -4.76
C LEU A 256 11.01 -1.43 -6.26
N TYR A 257 11.93 -2.31 -6.62
CA TYR A 257 12.19 -2.71 -8.01
C TYR A 257 12.33 -4.22 -8.09
N GLY A 258 11.89 -4.81 -9.20
CA GLY A 258 11.99 -6.24 -9.43
C GLY A 258 11.75 -6.57 -10.89
N PHE A 259 11.39 -7.82 -11.13
CA PHE A 259 11.02 -8.36 -12.43
C PHE A 259 9.71 -9.15 -12.34
N VAL A 260 9.03 -9.24 -13.48
CA VAL A 260 7.90 -10.14 -13.64
C VAL A 260 8.44 -11.57 -13.67
N ASP A 261 8.06 -12.38 -12.70
CA ASP A 261 8.42 -13.80 -12.64
C ASP A 261 7.51 -14.62 -13.57
N SER A 262 6.19 -14.44 -13.45
CA SER A 262 5.21 -15.18 -14.26
C SER A 262 3.92 -14.40 -14.47
N VAL A 263 3.22 -14.68 -15.58
CA VAL A 263 1.95 -13.99 -15.92
C VAL A 263 0.84 -15.01 -16.19
N LYS A 264 -0.23 -14.92 -15.40
CA LYS A 264 -1.50 -15.65 -15.58
C LYS A 264 -2.65 -14.66 -15.56
N PHE A 265 -2.87 -14.00 -16.70
CA PHE A 265 -3.82 -12.90 -16.82
C PHE A 265 -5.20 -13.24 -16.19
N PRO A 266 -5.77 -12.35 -15.34
CA PRO A 266 -5.38 -10.96 -15.04
C PRO A 266 -4.36 -10.80 -13.90
N ARG A 267 -3.71 -11.90 -13.48
CA ARG A 267 -2.70 -11.90 -12.41
C ARG A 267 -1.27 -11.92 -12.97
N ALA A 268 -0.35 -11.28 -12.26
CA ALA A 268 1.08 -11.36 -12.50
C ALA A 268 1.80 -11.60 -11.17
N LEU A 269 2.86 -12.41 -11.19
CA LEU A 269 3.76 -12.60 -10.06
C LEU A 269 5.02 -11.76 -10.30
N ILE A 270 5.44 -11.03 -9.28
CA ILE A 270 6.70 -10.28 -9.29
C ILE A 270 7.62 -10.81 -8.19
N ASP A 271 8.92 -10.81 -8.45
CA ASP A 271 9.99 -11.33 -7.57
C ASP A 271 10.40 -10.36 -6.45
N ILE A 272 9.43 -9.56 -5.98
CA ILE A 272 9.54 -8.71 -4.81
C ILE A 272 8.37 -8.93 -3.88
N GLY A 273 8.67 -9.12 -2.60
CA GLY A 273 7.70 -9.62 -1.63
C GLY A 273 7.67 -8.88 -0.31
N SER A 274 7.10 -9.54 0.69
CA SER A 274 6.95 -9.01 2.05
C SER A 274 8.29 -8.78 2.73
N ILE A 275 9.32 -9.55 2.37
CA ILE A 275 10.70 -9.38 2.86
C ILE A 275 11.30 -8.07 2.34
N ASP A 276 10.93 -7.68 1.11
CA ASP A 276 11.29 -6.39 0.52
C ASP A 276 10.41 -5.23 1.02
N GLY A 277 9.45 -5.50 1.90
CA GLY A 277 8.54 -4.48 2.45
C GLY A 277 7.35 -4.15 1.56
N VAL A 278 7.07 -4.96 0.52
CA VAL A 278 5.85 -4.84 -0.28
C VAL A 278 4.62 -5.12 0.59
N LYS A 279 3.56 -4.32 0.45
CA LYS A 279 2.28 -4.52 1.14
C LYS A 279 1.12 -4.59 0.13
N PRO A 280 0.03 -5.31 0.46
CA PRO A 280 -1.19 -5.25 -0.34
C PRO A 280 -1.66 -3.81 -0.56
N GLY A 281 -2.04 -3.48 -1.80
CA GLY A 281 -2.44 -2.14 -2.22
C GLY A 281 -1.31 -1.28 -2.81
N PHE A 282 -0.06 -1.74 -2.81
CA PHE A 282 1.04 -1.08 -3.52
C PHE A 282 0.85 -1.18 -5.04
N TYR A 283 1.43 -0.23 -5.78
CA TYR A 283 1.35 -0.19 -7.24
C TYR A 283 2.74 -0.25 -7.87
N PHE A 284 2.85 -1.02 -8.94
CA PHE A 284 4.07 -1.19 -9.72
C PHE A 284 3.80 -0.86 -11.19
N GLY A 285 4.72 -0.14 -11.81
CA GLY A 285 4.75 0.02 -13.26
C GLY A 285 5.59 -1.08 -13.88
N VAL A 286 5.13 -1.64 -14.99
CA VAL A 286 5.87 -2.61 -15.80
C VAL A 286 6.48 -1.91 -17.00
N TYR A 287 7.74 -2.22 -17.28
CA TYR A 287 8.53 -1.60 -18.33
C TYR A 287 9.10 -2.66 -19.28
N ASP A 288 8.99 -2.39 -20.58
CA ASP A 288 9.69 -3.10 -21.65
C ASP A 288 10.86 -2.22 -22.12
N GLY A 289 12.06 -2.50 -21.57
CA GLY A 289 13.18 -1.56 -21.59
C GLY A 289 12.83 -0.28 -20.81
N ASP A 290 12.95 0.88 -21.46
CA ASP A 290 12.57 2.17 -20.86
C ASP A 290 11.07 2.52 -21.05
N ASN A 291 10.31 1.70 -21.78
CA ASN A 291 8.92 2.01 -22.11
C ASN A 291 7.96 1.48 -21.05
N TYR A 292 7.20 2.37 -20.41
CA TYR A 292 6.09 2.00 -19.54
C TYR A 292 4.94 1.37 -20.34
N ILE A 293 4.51 0.17 -19.95
CA ILE A 293 3.50 -0.60 -20.69
C ILE A 293 2.32 -1.08 -19.86
N ALA A 294 2.45 -1.23 -18.54
CA ALA A 294 1.36 -1.75 -17.69
C ALA A 294 1.48 -1.28 -16.24
N GLU A 295 0.37 -1.35 -15.51
CA GLU A 295 0.29 -1.11 -14.07
C GLU A 295 -0.21 -2.36 -13.36
N LEU A 296 0.42 -2.67 -12.24
CA LEU A 296 0.14 -3.79 -11.38
C LEU A 296 -0.25 -3.27 -9.99
N LYS A 297 -1.30 -3.84 -9.40
CA LYS A 297 -1.68 -3.60 -8.00
C LYS A 297 -1.45 -4.85 -7.17
N VAL A 298 -0.68 -4.74 -6.10
CA VAL A 298 -0.41 -5.88 -5.20
C VAL A 298 -1.70 -6.28 -4.49
N VAL A 299 -2.06 -7.56 -4.62
CA VAL A 299 -3.24 -8.14 -3.94
C VAL A 299 -2.79 -8.99 -2.75
N ARG A 300 -1.71 -9.76 -2.92
CA ARG A 300 -1.11 -10.58 -1.86
C ARG A 300 0.41 -10.54 -1.97
N THR A 301 1.08 -10.76 -0.86
CA THR A 301 2.53 -10.77 -0.77
C THR A 301 2.97 -11.90 0.17
N ALA A 302 4.04 -12.60 -0.17
CA ALA A 302 4.56 -13.72 0.61
C ALA A 302 6.06 -13.93 0.33
N GLY A 303 6.89 -13.82 1.37
CA GLY A 303 8.33 -14.03 1.26
C GLY A 303 8.95 -13.05 0.27
N ASP A 304 9.55 -13.60 -0.79
CA ASP A 304 10.25 -12.89 -1.87
C ASP A 304 9.34 -12.57 -3.07
N TYR A 305 8.05 -12.92 -3.03
CA TYR A 305 7.14 -12.73 -4.15
C TYR A 305 5.87 -11.96 -3.80
N SER A 306 5.31 -11.28 -4.79
CA SER A 306 3.99 -10.66 -4.69
C SER A 306 3.09 -11.03 -5.86
N GLU A 307 1.85 -11.38 -5.54
CA GLU A 307 0.79 -11.59 -6.51
C GLU A 307 0.07 -10.26 -6.76
N CYS A 308 0.05 -9.85 -8.01
CA CYS A 308 -0.51 -8.58 -8.45
C CYS A 308 -1.66 -8.76 -9.43
N GLU A 309 -2.59 -7.82 -9.43
CA GLU A 309 -3.62 -7.63 -10.45
C GLU A 309 -3.15 -6.64 -11.51
N VAL A 310 -3.38 -6.92 -12.79
CA VAL A 310 -3.15 -5.94 -13.85
C VAL A 310 -4.29 -4.91 -13.83
N THR A 311 -4.00 -3.69 -13.40
CA THR A 311 -4.97 -2.57 -13.38
C THR A 311 -4.95 -1.76 -14.67
N TYR A 312 -3.82 -1.74 -15.36
CA TYR A 312 -3.68 -1.10 -16.67
C TYR A 312 -2.71 -1.86 -17.57
N ILE A 313 -2.98 -1.90 -18.86
CA ILE A 313 -2.02 -2.31 -19.88
C ILE A 313 -2.27 -1.53 -21.17
N LYS A 314 -1.20 -1.00 -21.78
CA LYS A 314 -1.28 -0.27 -23.04
C LYS A 314 -1.87 -1.16 -24.13
N SER A 315 -2.79 -0.60 -24.92
CA SER A 315 -3.45 -1.35 -26.01
C SER A 315 -2.40 -1.95 -26.96
N GLY A 316 -2.50 -3.26 -27.24
CA GLY A 316 -1.54 -4.02 -28.04
C GLY A 316 -0.28 -4.52 -27.31
N ALA A 317 -0.01 -4.07 -26.08
CA ALA A 317 1.12 -4.54 -25.29
C ALA A 317 0.82 -5.89 -24.59
N LYS A 318 1.87 -6.64 -24.25
CA LYS A 318 1.79 -7.88 -23.46
C LYS A 318 2.86 -7.88 -22.39
N ILE A 319 2.49 -8.24 -21.16
CA ILE A 319 3.44 -8.45 -20.07
C ILE A 319 4.11 -9.80 -20.28
N LYS A 320 5.43 -9.87 -20.14
CA LYS A 320 6.23 -11.10 -20.24
C LYS A 320 7.11 -11.26 -19.02
N GLU A 321 7.52 -12.50 -18.78
CA GLU A 321 8.52 -12.84 -17.77
C GLU A 321 9.84 -12.12 -18.07
N GLY A 322 10.52 -11.66 -17.02
CA GLY A 322 11.74 -10.86 -17.08
C GLY A 322 11.53 -9.37 -17.35
N PHE A 323 10.30 -8.89 -17.52
CA PHE A 323 10.04 -7.45 -17.62
C PHE A 323 10.29 -6.73 -16.30
N PHE A 324 10.90 -5.56 -16.38
CA PHE A 324 11.24 -4.76 -15.21
C PHE A 324 9.98 -4.18 -14.55
N VAL A 325 9.92 -4.21 -13.23
CA VAL A 325 8.88 -3.56 -12.44
C VAL A 325 9.47 -2.56 -11.45
N ALA A 326 8.80 -1.43 -11.29
CA ALA A 326 9.21 -0.38 -10.36
C ALA A 326 8.00 0.19 -9.61
N GLU A 327 8.18 0.45 -8.32
CA GLU A 327 7.16 1.06 -7.49
C GLU A 327 6.79 2.43 -8.03
N LYS A 328 5.48 2.68 -8.12
CA LYS A 328 4.92 3.94 -8.57
C LYS A 328 3.68 4.31 -7.78
N LYS A 329 3.31 5.58 -7.90
CA LYS A 329 1.97 6.03 -7.50
C LYS A 329 0.95 5.52 -8.52
N PRO A 330 -0.28 5.16 -8.10
CA PRO A 330 -1.33 4.74 -9.01
C PRO A 330 -1.62 5.86 -10.01
N ASP A 331 -1.80 5.48 -11.27
CA ASP A 331 -2.22 6.42 -12.30
C ASP A 331 -3.66 6.88 -12.03
N PHE A 332 -3.83 8.19 -11.91
CA PHE A 332 -5.14 8.78 -11.79
C PHE A 332 -5.78 8.93 -13.17
N VAL A 333 -6.93 8.31 -13.38
CA VAL A 333 -7.73 8.47 -14.61
C VAL A 333 -9.03 9.14 -14.24
N PHE A 334 -9.35 10.23 -14.91
CA PHE A 334 -10.56 11.01 -14.65
C PHE A 334 -11.71 10.42 -15.49
N PRO A 335 -12.70 9.73 -14.90
CA PRO A 335 -13.72 8.99 -15.65
C PRO A 335 -14.90 9.90 -16.03
N LEU A 336 -14.64 11.15 -16.41
CA LEU A 336 -15.66 12.10 -16.84
C LEU A 336 -15.48 12.41 -18.33
N GLY A 337 -16.58 12.68 -19.02
CA GLY A 337 -16.57 13.15 -20.41
C GLY A 337 -17.49 14.32 -20.62
N ILE A 338 -17.21 15.08 -21.68
CA ILE A 338 -18.00 16.24 -22.10
C ILE A 338 -18.26 16.09 -23.59
N SER A 339 -19.52 16.26 -24.01
CA SER A 339 -19.90 16.21 -25.42
C SER A 339 -20.73 17.43 -25.81
N ILE A 340 -20.49 17.94 -27.01
CA ILE A 340 -21.31 18.93 -27.69
C ILE A 340 -21.67 18.37 -29.06
N LEU A 341 -22.96 18.17 -29.32
CA LEU A 341 -23.44 17.49 -30.51
C LEU A 341 -24.49 18.33 -31.20
N TYR A 342 -24.44 18.41 -32.52
CA TYR A 342 -25.56 18.88 -33.32
C TYR A 342 -26.36 17.67 -33.78
N LEU A 343 -27.66 17.64 -33.51
CA LEU A 343 -28.57 16.61 -33.99
C LEU A 343 -29.62 17.23 -34.90
N TYR A 344 -29.66 16.77 -36.14
CA TYR A 344 -30.67 17.13 -37.11
C TYR A 344 -31.95 16.31 -36.88
N HIS A 345 -33.09 16.97 -37.01
CA HIS A 345 -34.41 16.38 -36.94
C HIS A 345 -35.17 16.69 -38.25
N PRO A 346 -35.75 15.72 -38.97
CA PRO A 346 -36.40 15.96 -40.26
C PRO A 346 -37.51 17.04 -40.21
N GLU A 347 -38.18 17.15 -39.07
CA GLU A 347 -39.31 18.06 -38.86
C GLU A 347 -38.91 19.43 -38.28
N SER A 348 -37.63 19.69 -37.99
CA SER A 348 -37.18 20.94 -37.36
C SER A 348 -35.77 21.38 -37.80
N PHE A 349 -35.28 22.53 -37.31
CA PHE A 349 -33.90 22.98 -37.59
C PHE A 349 -32.82 22.18 -36.82
N GLY A 350 -33.23 21.22 -36.00
CA GLY A 350 -32.36 20.39 -35.16
C GLY A 350 -32.08 21.00 -33.78
N SER A 351 -31.24 20.34 -33.01
CA SER A 351 -30.87 20.75 -31.65
C SER A 351 -29.36 20.67 -31.40
N ILE A 352 -28.85 21.56 -30.55
CA ILE A 352 -27.50 21.45 -29.99
C ILE A 352 -27.59 20.80 -28.62
N GLU A 353 -26.96 19.66 -28.44
CA GLU A 353 -26.86 18.95 -27.17
C GLU A 353 -25.55 19.30 -26.46
N PHE A 354 -25.65 19.56 -25.16
CA PHE A 354 -24.50 19.53 -24.26
C PHE A 354 -24.68 18.38 -23.26
N GLU A 355 -23.69 17.50 -23.15
CA GLU A 355 -23.73 16.32 -22.27
C GLU A 355 -22.50 16.24 -21.37
N LEU A 356 -22.72 15.90 -20.11
CA LEU A 356 -21.70 15.45 -19.16
C LEU A 356 -21.88 13.96 -18.93
N SER A 357 -20.80 13.20 -18.98
CA SER A 357 -20.84 11.75 -18.83
C SER A 357 -19.90 11.23 -17.76
N VAL A 358 -20.32 10.14 -17.11
CA VAL A 358 -19.50 9.30 -16.24
C VAL A 358 -19.18 8.02 -17.01
N LYS A 359 -17.90 7.71 -17.18
CA LYS A 359 -17.40 6.63 -18.03
C LYS A 359 -16.92 5.44 -17.21
N THR A 360 -17.18 4.24 -17.69
CA THR A 360 -16.50 3.02 -17.25
C THR A 360 -15.42 2.70 -18.28
N LEU A 361 -14.20 2.47 -17.80
CA LEU A 361 -13.04 2.20 -18.66
C LEU A 361 -12.58 0.75 -18.53
N ASN A 362 -12.05 0.18 -19.60
CA ASN A 362 -11.34 -1.09 -19.54
C ASN A 362 -9.91 -0.92 -19.01
N ILE A 363 -9.20 -2.05 -18.87
CA ILE A 363 -7.78 -2.10 -18.50
C ILE A 363 -6.85 -1.37 -19.49
N HIS A 364 -7.33 -1.02 -20.69
CA HIS A 364 -6.59 -0.21 -21.67
C HIS A 364 -6.92 1.30 -21.55
N ARG A 365 -7.75 1.67 -20.56
CA ARG A 365 -8.33 3.02 -20.39
C ARG A 365 -9.22 3.47 -21.53
N GLU A 366 -9.75 2.53 -22.30
CA GLU A 366 -10.75 2.81 -23.33
C GLU A 366 -12.14 2.72 -22.70
N GLU A 367 -13.04 3.62 -23.13
CA GLU A 367 -14.44 3.61 -22.71
C GLU A 367 -15.12 2.29 -23.10
N ILE A 368 -15.74 1.63 -22.11
CA ILE A 368 -16.62 0.47 -22.30
C ILE A 368 -18.07 0.94 -22.30
N SER A 369 -18.41 1.83 -21.38
CA SER A 369 -19.76 2.33 -21.21
C SER A 369 -19.72 3.73 -20.62
N ALA A 370 -20.82 4.46 -20.78
CA ALA A 370 -20.98 5.76 -20.17
C ALA A 370 -22.45 5.98 -19.78
N LEU A 371 -22.65 6.78 -18.74
CA LEU A 371 -23.94 7.37 -18.42
C LEU A 371 -23.80 8.88 -18.58
N ALA A 372 -24.59 9.48 -19.47
CA ALA A 372 -24.56 10.90 -19.76
C ALA A 372 -25.86 11.60 -19.38
N PHE A 373 -25.71 12.86 -18.97
CA PHE A 373 -26.78 13.78 -18.63
C PHE A 373 -26.56 15.06 -19.40
N GLY A 374 -27.62 15.60 -19.98
CA GLY A 374 -27.45 16.76 -20.84
C GLY A 374 -28.71 17.54 -21.09
N PHE A 375 -28.52 18.66 -21.77
CA PHE A 375 -29.60 19.54 -22.20
C PHE A 375 -29.51 19.71 -23.71
N GLY A 376 -30.66 19.64 -24.38
CA GLY A 376 -30.79 19.95 -25.79
C GLY A 376 -31.39 21.33 -25.97
N TYR A 377 -30.68 22.22 -26.64
CA TYR A 377 -31.16 23.52 -27.10
C TYR A 377 -31.81 23.36 -28.48
N ASP A 378 -33.10 23.63 -28.58
CA ASP A 378 -33.84 23.57 -29.85
C ASP A 378 -33.59 24.85 -30.64
N LEU A 379 -33.01 24.72 -31.84
CA LEU A 379 -32.66 25.85 -32.69
C LEU A 379 -33.90 26.51 -33.33
N SER A 380 -35.01 25.77 -33.42
CA SER A 380 -36.24 26.27 -34.06
C SER A 380 -36.93 27.30 -33.17
N ASN A 381 -36.97 27.02 -31.87
CA ASN A 381 -37.63 27.85 -30.86
C ASN A 381 -36.65 28.70 -30.04
N SER A 382 -35.34 28.46 -30.19
CA SER A 382 -34.27 29.16 -29.45
C SER A 382 -34.38 29.02 -27.92
N GLU A 383 -34.84 27.87 -27.44
CA GLU A 383 -35.04 27.56 -26.02
C GLU A 383 -34.41 26.21 -25.64
N ILE A 384 -34.20 25.99 -24.33
CA ILE A 384 -33.83 24.65 -23.84
C ILE A 384 -35.05 23.76 -24.03
N GLY A 385 -34.99 22.91 -25.06
CA GLY A 385 -36.12 22.07 -25.47
C GLY A 385 -36.19 20.74 -24.73
N SER A 386 -35.10 20.24 -24.15
CA SER A 386 -35.12 18.92 -23.49
C SER A 386 -33.99 18.72 -22.47
N PHE A 387 -34.26 17.92 -21.44
CA PHE A 387 -33.26 17.25 -20.63
C PHE A 387 -33.10 15.80 -21.09
N ARG A 388 -31.89 15.25 -21.06
CA ARG A 388 -31.59 13.93 -21.60
C ARG A 388 -30.79 13.10 -20.61
N VAL A 389 -31.11 11.81 -20.55
CA VAL A 389 -30.31 10.78 -19.87
C VAL A 389 -29.99 9.71 -20.89
N SER A 390 -28.70 9.48 -21.14
CA SER A 390 -28.22 8.58 -22.18
C SER A 390 -27.30 7.52 -21.58
N TYR A 391 -27.51 6.26 -21.93
CA TYR A 391 -26.63 5.15 -21.61
C TYR A 391 -25.95 4.64 -22.88
N PHE A 392 -24.63 4.49 -22.81
CA PHE A 392 -23.77 4.06 -23.89
C PHE A 392 -23.14 2.73 -23.51
N GLN A 393 -23.17 1.76 -24.42
CA GLN A 393 -22.46 0.50 -24.27
C GLN A 393 -21.68 0.19 -25.53
N ARG A 394 -20.36 0.11 -25.42
CA ARG A 394 -19.47 -0.23 -26.53
C ARG A 394 -19.78 -1.63 -27.03
N ILE A 395 -19.95 -1.74 -28.34
CA ILE A 395 -19.98 -3.02 -29.04
C ILE A 395 -18.54 -3.56 -29.05
N PRO A 396 -18.29 -4.78 -28.55
CA PRO A 396 -16.95 -5.34 -28.45
C PRO A 396 -16.18 -5.21 -29.77
N SER A 397 -14.89 -4.87 -29.69
CA SER A 397 -13.97 -4.76 -30.83
C SER A 397 -14.29 -3.71 -31.92
N LEU A 398 -15.31 -2.87 -31.74
CA LEU A 398 -15.64 -1.78 -32.66
C LEU A 398 -15.68 -0.42 -31.93
N PRO A 399 -15.42 0.71 -32.64
CA PRO A 399 -15.59 2.05 -32.10
C PRO A 399 -17.06 2.52 -32.13
N VAL A 400 -18.00 1.57 -31.99
CA VAL A 400 -19.44 1.77 -32.07
C VAL A 400 -20.05 1.47 -30.71
N TYR A 401 -20.93 2.34 -30.25
CA TYR A 401 -21.64 2.24 -28.99
C TYR A 401 -23.13 2.10 -29.28
N ALA A 402 -23.77 1.09 -28.70
CA ALA A 402 -25.21 1.05 -28.60
C ALA A 402 -25.66 2.13 -27.60
N LEU A 403 -26.71 2.85 -27.96
CA LEU A 403 -27.21 4.01 -27.24
C LEU A 403 -28.67 3.78 -26.85
N ALA A 404 -29.00 4.08 -25.61
CA ALA A 404 -30.38 4.23 -25.16
C ALA A 404 -30.51 5.60 -24.47
N THR A 405 -31.46 6.41 -24.92
CA THR A 405 -31.65 7.79 -24.45
C THR A 405 -33.09 8.00 -24.03
N LEU A 406 -33.30 8.61 -22.87
CA LEU A 406 -34.58 9.14 -22.45
C LEU A 406 -34.54 10.66 -22.57
N LYS A 407 -35.40 11.22 -23.41
CA LYS A 407 -35.59 12.67 -23.53
C LYS A 407 -36.79 13.11 -22.74
N ILE A 408 -36.61 14.13 -21.93
CA ILE A 408 -37.63 14.69 -21.04
C ILE A 408 -37.89 16.13 -21.50
N PHE A 409 -39.12 16.43 -21.87
CA PHE A 409 -39.56 17.76 -22.30
C PHE A 409 -40.44 18.37 -21.20
N ASP A 410 -40.17 19.63 -20.89
CA ASP A 410 -41.03 20.44 -20.02
C ASP A 410 -42.03 21.18 -20.91
N ASN A 411 -43.31 20.83 -20.82
CA ASN A 411 -44.35 21.49 -21.59
C ASN A 411 -44.79 22.75 -20.82
N THR A 412 -44.39 23.91 -21.32
CA THR A 412 -44.72 25.22 -20.71
C THR A 412 -46.23 25.55 -20.71
N SER A 413 -47.06 24.74 -21.39
CA SER A 413 -48.51 24.94 -21.53
C SER A 413 -49.40 23.95 -20.77
N GLY A 414 -48.84 23.01 -20.03
CA GLY A 414 -49.60 22.09 -19.18
C GLY A 414 -48.67 21.24 -18.31
N GLU A 415 -49.05 21.01 -17.05
CA GLU A 415 -48.28 20.34 -15.97
C GLU A 415 -47.88 18.87 -16.23
N THR A 416 -47.71 18.47 -17.49
CA THR A 416 -47.37 17.12 -17.92
C THR A 416 -45.95 17.10 -18.47
N ILE A 417 -45.05 16.44 -17.75
CA ILE A 417 -43.73 16.07 -18.25
C ILE A 417 -43.91 14.96 -19.28
N SER A 418 -43.39 15.15 -20.49
CA SER A 418 -43.37 14.09 -21.50
C SER A 418 -41.97 13.48 -21.60
N ALA A 419 -41.92 12.15 -21.72
CA ALA A 419 -40.67 11.40 -21.80
C ALA A 419 -40.67 10.50 -23.03
N ILE A 420 -39.69 10.67 -23.91
CA ILE A 420 -39.56 9.95 -25.17
C ILE A 420 -38.34 9.03 -25.10
N PRO A 421 -38.54 7.69 -25.06
CA PRO A 421 -37.44 6.74 -25.14
C PRO A 421 -36.94 6.60 -26.58
N MET A 422 -35.63 6.64 -26.75
CA MET A 422 -34.94 6.50 -28.02
C MET A 422 -33.82 5.48 -27.90
N VAL A 423 -33.53 4.81 -29.01
CA VAL A 423 -32.43 3.85 -29.16
C VAL A 423 -31.62 4.19 -30.39
N GLY A 424 -30.35 3.80 -30.41
CA GLY A 424 -29.50 4.11 -31.56
C GLY A 424 -28.06 3.69 -31.39
N PHE A 425 -27.19 4.41 -32.08
CA PHE A 425 -25.76 4.17 -32.05
C PHE A 425 -24.96 5.46 -32.06
N ASP A 426 -23.78 5.40 -31.43
CA ASP A 426 -22.79 6.47 -31.40
C ASP A 426 -21.45 5.90 -31.89
N ILE A 427 -20.85 6.54 -32.89
CA ILE A 427 -19.56 6.14 -33.47
C ILE A 427 -18.54 7.19 -33.06
N LYS A 428 -17.51 6.79 -32.31
CA LYS A 428 -16.46 7.70 -31.82
C LYS A 428 -15.15 7.50 -32.59
N PHE A 429 -14.58 8.58 -33.10
CA PHE A 429 -13.28 8.59 -33.78
C PHE A 429 -12.44 9.77 -33.31
N GLY A 430 -11.51 9.50 -32.39
CA GLY A 430 -10.77 10.55 -31.68
C GLY A 430 -11.71 11.38 -30.82
N ILE A 431 -11.71 12.69 -31.01
CA ILE A 431 -12.61 13.62 -30.31
C ILE A 431 -13.97 13.79 -31.00
N PHE A 432 -14.18 13.17 -32.16
CA PHE A 432 -15.41 13.33 -32.92
C PHE A 432 -16.37 12.18 -32.63
N ALA A 433 -17.66 12.52 -32.59
CA ALA A 433 -18.73 11.55 -32.42
C ALA A 433 -19.80 11.76 -33.51
N LEU A 434 -20.31 10.64 -34.03
CA LEU A 434 -21.45 10.61 -34.94
C LEU A 434 -22.57 9.80 -34.29
N ARG A 435 -23.73 10.42 -34.14
CA ARG A 435 -24.86 9.87 -33.38
C ARG A 435 -26.06 9.69 -34.29
N ALA A 436 -26.70 8.54 -34.15
CA ALA A 436 -28.00 8.24 -34.72
C ALA A 436 -28.93 7.76 -33.62
N LEU A 437 -30.15 8.30 -33.57
CA LEU A 437 -31.18 7.98 -32.58
C LEU A 437 -32.51 7.82 -33.28
N THR A 438 -33.32 6.86 -32.83
CA THR A 438 -34.69 6.69 -33.30
C THR A 438 -35.60 6.27 -32.15
N THR A 439 -36.88 6.61 -32.23
CA THR A 439 -37.88 6.10 -31.29
C THR A 439 -38.09 4.60 -31.51
N ILE A 440 -38.63 3.91 -30.50
CA ILE A 440 -38.84 2.45 -30.55
C ILE A 440 -39.79 2.05 -31.70
N ASP A 441 -40.72 2.93 -32.05
CA ASP A 441 -41.67 2.76 -33.15
C ASP A 441 -41.16 3.28 -34.51
N PHE A 442 -39.91 3.76 -34.58
CA PHE A 442 -39.28 4.37 -35.75
C PHE A 442 -40.01 5.58 -36.33
N SER A 443 -40.91 6.21 -35.57
CA SER A 443 -41.62 7.43 -36.00
C SER A 443 -40.69 8.64 -36.08
N THR A 444 -39.64 8.68 -35.27
CA THR A 444 -38.69 9.80 -35.22
C THR A 444 -37.27 9.30 -35.47
N LEU A 445 -36.50 10.05 -36.27
CA LEU A 445 -35.09 9.79 -36.54
C LEU A 445 -34.29 11.07 -36.32
N GLU A 446 -33.20 10.95 -35.57
CA GLU A 446 -32.23 12.02 -35.36
C GLU A 446 -30.85 11.54 -35.75
N LEU A 447 -30.15 12.38 -36.49
CA LEU A 447 -28.83 12.09 -37.01
C LEU A 447 -27.96 13.32 -36.85
N GLY A 448 -26.72 13.12 -36.44
CA GLY A 448 -25.79 14.22 -36.33
C GLY A 448 -24.48 13.83 -35.71
N GLY A 449 -23.81 14.80 -35.12
CA GLY A 449 -22.49 14.60 -34.57
C GLY A 449 -21.88 15.88 -34.05
N GLY A 450 -20.67 15.75 -33.53
CA GLY A 450 -19.94 16.86 -32.95
C GLY A 450 -18.69 16.37 -32.24
N VAL A 451 -18.41 16.98 -31.10
CA VAL A 451 -17.20 16.71 -30.32
C VAL A 451 -17.58 16.00 -29.02
N SER A 452 -16.88 14.93 -28.70
CA SER A 452 -17.00 14.15 -27.47
C SER A 452 -15.59 13.83 -26.96
N TRP A 453 -15.29 14.29 -25.74
CA TRP A 453 -14.03 14.00 -25.06
C TRP A 453 -14.24 12.98 -23.95
#